data_AF-A0A536Q2T2-F1
#
_entry.id   AF-A0A536Q2T2-F1
#
_cell.length_a   1.000
_cell.length_b   1.000
_cell.length_c   1.000
_cell.angle_alpha   90.00
_cell.angle_beta   90.00
_cell.angle_gamma   90.00
#
_symmetry.space_group_name_H-M   'P 1'
#
loop_
_entity.id
_entity.type
_entity.pdbx_description
1 polymer ?
#
loop_
_entity_poly.entity_id
_entity_poly.type
_entity_poly.pdbx_seq_one_letter_code
_entity_poly.pdbx_strand_id
1 'polypeptide(L)' 'MAKKSSIERWKRDLARPKFKVRFHNRCRICGRPRAYLRKFGMCRICFRNLAAEGRIPGVTKSSW' A
#
# COMPACT_ATOMS: atom_id res chain seq x y z
N MET A 1 3.83 -5.09 11.59
CA MET A 1 2.77 -4.33 10.88
C MET A 1 2.85 -2.85 11.26
N ALA A 2 2.15 -1.95 10.56
CA ALA A 2 2.17 -0.53 10.92
C ALA A 2 1.45 -0.26 12.25
N LYS A 3 1.94 0.73 13.02
CA LYS A 3 1.34 1.14 14.30
C LYS A 3 -0.10 1.62 14.09
N LYS A 4 -1.03 1.11 14.89
CA LYS A 4 -2.47 1.45 14.83
C LYS A 4 -2.70 2.95 14.85
N SER A 5 -2.20 3.67 15.85
CA SER A 5 -2.35 5.14 15.92
C SER A 5 -1.91 5.89 14.64
N SER A 6 -0.91 5.36 13.93
CA SER A 6 -0.43 5.94 12.69
C SER A 6 -1.37 5.67 11.51
N ILE A 7 -2.01 4.50 11.47
CA ILE A 7 -3.04 4.15 10.47
C ILE A 7 -4.27 5.04 10.67
N GLU A 8 -4.70 5.25 11.90
CA GLU A 8 -5.87 6.05 12.25
C GLU A 8 -5.65 7.53 11.91
N ARG A 9 -4.43 8.04 12.07
CA ARG A 9 -4.06 9.38 11.56
C ARG A 9 -4.16 9.44 10.04
N TRP A 10 -3.60 8.45 9.35
CA TRP A 10 -3.67 8.37 7.88
C TRP A 10 -5.11 8.28 7.37
N LYS A 11 -6.00 7.52 8.02
CA LYS A 11 -7.42 7.43 7.67
C LYS A 11 -8.11 8.81 7.75
N ARG A 12 -7.77 9.61 8.77
CA ARG A 12 -8.25 11.00 8.90
C ARG A 12 -7.74 11.88 7.76
N ASP A 13 -6.44 11.80 7.46
CA ASP A 13 -5.82 12.55 6.37
C ASP A 13 -6.30 12.10 4.98
N LEU A 14 -6.79 10.87 4.84
CA LEU A 14 -7.40 10.35 3.60
C LEU A 14 -8.80 10.93 3.38
N ALA A 15 -9.60 11.09 4.44
CA ALA A 15 -10.97 11.60 4.35
C ALA A 15 -11.03 13.11 4.15
N ARG A 16 -10.29 13.87 4.96
CA ARG A 16 -10.27 15.34 4.89
C ARG A 16 -8.97 15.90 5.49
N PRO A 17 -7.87 15.93 4.72
CA PRO A 17 -6.62 16.48 5.20
C PRO A 17 -6.70 18.00 5.32
N LYS A 18 -6.15 18.57 6.41
CA LYS A 18 -6.04 20.04 6.59
C LYS A 18 -5.27 20.71 5.44
N PHE A 19 -4.25 20.01 4.91
CA PHE A 19 -3.47 20.45 3.76
C PHE A 19 -3.27 19.28 2.80
N LYS A 20 -3.43 19.51 1.49
CA LYS A 20 -3.29 18.48 0.45
C LYS A 20 -1.97 17.71 0.55
N VAL A 21 -0.89 18.40 0.91
CA VAL A 21 0.47 17.83 1.05
C VAL A 21 0.63 16.80 2.17
N ARG A 22 -0.29 16.73 3.14
CA ARG A 22 -0.24 15.73 4.23
C ARG A 22 -0.61 14.33 3.78
N PHE A 23 -1.34 14.23 2.66
CA PHE A 23 -1.74 12.96 2.10
C PHE A 23 -0.51 12.18 1.61
N HIS A 24 -0.39 10.93 2.05
CA HIS A 24 0.62 10.00 1.56
C HIS A 24 0.01 8.61 1.40
N ASN A 25 0.53 7.82 0.46
CA ASN A 25 0.00 6.50 0.22
C ASN A 25 0.49 5.49 1.28
N ARG A 26 -0.42 4.65 1.75
CA ARG A 26 -0.12 3.49 2.59
C ARG A 26 -0.68 2.23 1.97
N CYS A 27 0.00 1.11 2.21
CA CYS A 27 -0.51 -0.20 1.82
C CYS A 27 -1.86 -0.46 2.48
N ARG A 28 -2.87 -0.82 1.68
CA ARG A 28 -4.24 -1.11 2.17
C ARG A 28 -4.32 -2.39 3.03
N ILE A 29 -3.36 -3.30 2.88
CA ILE A 29 -3.34 -4.58 3.60
C ILE A 29 -2.60 -4.45 4.94
N CYS A 30 -1.35 -4.00 4.92
CA CYS A 30 -0.49 -4.00 6.12
C CYS A 30 -0.18 -2.60 6.70
N GLY A 31 -0.67 -1.53 6.07
CA GLY A 31 -0.47 -0.15 6.51
C GLY A 31 0.93 0.41 6.30
N ARG A 32 1.84 -0.31 5.63
CA ARG A 32 3.23 0.12 5.40
C ARG A 32 3.27 1.45 4.61
N PRO A 33 4.04 2.47 5.07
CA PRO A 33 4.07 3.79 4.45
C PRO A 33 5.10 3.95 3.32
N ARG A 34 5.96 2.96 3.09
CA ARG A 34 7.05 3.01 2.11
C ARG A 34 6.93 1.92 1.06
N ALA A 35 7.59 2.14 -0.08
CA ALA A 35 7.62 1.23 -1.23
C ALA A 35 6.20 0.87 -1.70
N TYR A 36 5.38 1.90 -1.92
CA TYR A 36 4.00 1.78 -2.36
C TYR A 36 3.93 1.74 -3.89
N LEU A 37 3.37 0.66 -4.43
CA LEU A 37 3.15 0.48 -5.85
C LEU A 37 1.78 1.06 -6.20
N ARG A 38 1.74 2.23 -6.87
CA ARG A 38 0.49 2.96 -7.17
C ARG A 38 -0.49 2.13 -8.01
N LYS A 39 0.01 1.40 -9.01
CA LYS A 39 -0.80 0.53 -9.89
C LYS A 39 -1.57 -0.56 -9.11
N PHE A 40 -0.97 -1.10 -8.05
CA PHE A 40 -1.53 -2.21 -7.27
C PHE A 40 -2.10 -1.78 -5.91
N GLY A 41 -1.90 -0.53 -5.50
CA GLY A 41 -2.45 0.00 -4.26
C GLY A 41 -1.85 -0.57 -2.97
N MET A 42 -0.66 -1.17 -3.03
CA MET A 42 -0.05 -1.91 -1.90
C MET A 42 1.47 -1.80 -1.84
N CYS A 43 2.07 -2.28 -0.76
CA CYS A 43 3.53 -2.28 -0.62
C CYS A 43 4.17 -3.43 -1.38
N ARG A 44 5.47 -3.30 -1.67
CA ARG A 44 6.27 -4.33 -2.37
C ARG A 44 6.19 -5.74 -1.77
N ILE A 45 5.99 -5.86 -0.46
CA ILE A 45 5.97 -7.16 0.24
C ILE A 45 4.62 -7.85 0.01
N CYS A 46 3.52 -7.14 0.26
CA CYS A 46 2.18 -7.67 -0.01
C CYS A 46 2.00 -7.98 -1.49
N PHE A 47 2.53 -7.12 -2.37
CA PHE A 47 2.54 -7.37 -3.80
C PHE A 47 3.26 -8.68 -4.15
N ARG A 48 4.49 -8.86 -3.65
CA ARG A 48 5.27 -10.07 -3.92
C ARG A 48 4.56 -11.34 -3.44
N ASN A 49 4.00 -11.32 -2.23
CA ASN A 49 3.32 -12.49 -1.68
C ASN A 49 2.08 -12.84 -2.51
N LEU A 50 1.21 -11.86 -2.80
CA LEU A 50 0.01 -12.08 -3.60
C LEU A 50 0.31 -12.45 -5.05
N ALA A 51 1.37 -11.91 -5.64
CA ALA A 51 1.83 -12.29 -6.97
C ALA A 51 2.37 -13.73 -6.99
N ALA A 52 3.13 -14.14 -5.96
CA ALA A 52 3.63 -15.50 -5.84
C ALA A 52 2.51 -16.52 -5.60
N GLU A 53 1.44 -16.13 -4.90
CA GLU A 53 0.22 -16.92 -4.68
C GLU A 53 -0.71 -16.92 -5.91
N GLY A 54 -0.40 -16.19 -6.99
CA GLY A 54 -1.26 -16.08 -8.17
C GLY A 54 -2.57 -15.30 -7.95
N ARG A 55 -2.67 -14.54 -6.85
CA ARG A 55 -3.87 -13.74 -6.49
C ARG A 55 -3.96 -12.42 -7.25
N ILE A 56 -2.90 -12.03 -7.96
CA ILE A 56 -2.89 -10.83 -8.82
C ILE A 56 -2.96 -11.27 -10.28
N PRO A 57 -4.08 -11.01 -10.98
CA PRO A 57 -4.25 -11.44 -12.36
C PRO A 57 -3.25 -10.73 -13.29
N GLY A 58 -2.70 -11.48 -14.25
CA GLY A 58 -1.79 -10.95 -15.27
C GLY A 58 -0.38 -10.62 -14.77
N VAL A 59 -0.02 -10.97 -13.53
CA VAL A 59 1.35 -10.83 -13.01
C VAL A 59 2.03 -12.19 -13.04
N THR A 60 3.10 -12.28 -13.82
CA THR A 60 4.00 -13.45 -13.89
C THR A 60 5.41 -13.03 -13.52
N LYS A 61 6.25 -14.01 -13.15
CA LYS A 61 7.69 -13.77 -13.01
C LYS A 61 8.26 -13.50 -14.40
N SER A 62 9.02 -12.41 -14.52
CA SER A 62 9.69 -12.05 -15.76
C SER A 62 11.07 -12.70 -15.83
N SER A 63 11.38 -13.29 -16.98
CA SER A 63 12.72 -13.78 -17.36
C SER A 63 13.00 -13.29 -18.77
N TRP A 64 13.69 -12.17 -18.85
CA TRP A 64 14.25 -11.65 -20.10
C TRP A 64 15.77 -11.77 -20.03
#